data_AF-A0A8E2AMQ2-F1
#
_entry.id   AF-A0A8E2AMQ2-F1
#
_cell.length_a   1.000
_cell.length_b   1.000
_cell.length_c   1.000
_cell.angle_alpha   90.00
_cell.angle_beta   90.00
_cell.angle_gamma   90.00
#
_symmetry.space_group_name_H-M   'P 1'
#
loop_
_entity.id
_entity.type
_entity.pdbx_description
1 polymer ?
#
loop_
_entity_poly.entity_id
_entity_poly.type
_entity_poly.pdbx_seq_one_letter_code
_entity_poly.pdbx_strand_id
1 'polypeptide(L)' 'LTPRWVPGHMDVRGNELADTEAKKAASGVSSHPSRLPKLLRSTLPASSSALKQHFNKLLKNLARDSWSKSTRYARMQAID' A
#
# COMPACT_ATOMS: atom_id res chain seq x y z
N LEU A 1 -28.98 -6.01 -3.85
CA LEU A 1 -28.59 -4.60 -3.70
C LEU A 1 -28.03 -4.12 -5.04
N THR A 2 -28.50 -2.98 -5.53
CA THR A 2 -28.05 -2.39 -6.81
C THR A 2 -27.17 -1.19 -6.49
N PRO A 3 -25.86 -1.20 -6.80
CA PRO A 3 -24.99 -0.07 -6.50
C PRO A 3 -25.38 1.14 -7.36
N ARG A 4 -25.33 2.33 -6.76
CA ARG A 4 -25.49 3.61 -7.47
C ARG A 4 -24.13 4.30 -7.49
N TRP A 5 -23.63 4.57 -8.69
CA TRP A 5 -22.42 5.35 -8.86
C TRP A 5 -22.72 6.82 -8.60
N VAL A 6 -21.87 7.46 -7.80
CA VAL A 6 -21.96 8.88 -7.45
C VAL A 6 -20.69 9.54 -8.00
N PRO A 7 -20.78 10.73 -8.62
CA PRO A 7 -19.60 11.44 -9.09
C PRO A 7 -18.64 11.78 -7.94
N GLY A 8 -17.34 11.59 -8.17
CA GLY A 8 -16.30 12.01 -7.22
C GLY A 8 -16.14 13.53 -7.22
N HIS A 9 -15.70 14.09 -6.09
CA HIS A 9 -15.38 15.52 -5.93
C HIS A 9 -16.52 16.51 -6.24
N MET A 10 -17.77 16.07 -6.08
CA MET A 10 -18.97 16.91 -6.27
C MET A 10 -19.66 17.28 -4.94
N ASP A 11 -18.88 17.36 -3.87
CA ASP A 11 -19.32 17.73 -2.52
C ASP A 11 -20.56 16.96 -2.02
N VAL A 12 -20.67 15.69 -2.42
CA VAL A 12 -21.73 14.81 -1.93
C VAL A 12 -21.40 14.44 -0.49
N ARG A 13 -22.02 15.15 0.45
CA ARG A 13 -21.79 15.05 1.90
C ARG A 13 -21.55 13.63 2.42
N GLY A 14 -22.35 12.65 1.97
CA GLY A 14 -22.18 11.25 2.40
C GLY A 14 -20.87 10.62 1.92
N ASN A 15 -20.47 10.89 0.67
CA ASN A 15 -19.21 10.43 0.11
C ASN A 15 -18.00 11.11 0.76
N GLU A 16 -18.10 12.41 1.04
CA GLU A 16 -17.04 13.18 1.71
C GLU A 16 -16.79 12.71 3.15
N LEU A 17 -17.87 12.46 3.91
CA LEU A 17 -17.75 11.91 5.25
C LEU A 17 -17.10 10.52 5.23
N ALA A 18 -17.50 9.68 4.27
CA ALA A 18 -16.91 8.35 4.09
C ALA A 18 -15.41 8.45 3.73
N ASP A 19 -15.03 9.33 2.81
CA ASP A 19 -13.64 9.57 2.42
C ASP A 19 -12.80 10.12 3.59
N THR A 20 -13.38 11.03 4.39
CA THR A 20 -12.73 11.57 5.59
C THR A 20 -12.41 10.47 6.60
N GLU A 21 -13.38 9.61 6.90
CA GLU A 21 -13.17 8.48 7.82
C GLU A 21 -12.22 7.42 7.22
N ALA A 22 -12.27 7.19 5.92
CA ALA A 22 -11.33 6.30 5.23
C ALA A 22 -9.88 6.83 5.32
N LYS A 23 -9.67 8.14 5.19
CA LYS A 23 -8.36 8.78 5.38
C LYS A 23 -7.85 8.65 6.81
N LYS A 24 -8.71 8.86 7.81
CA LYS A 24 -8.37 8.65 9.23
C LYS A 24 -7.97 7.19 9.51
N ALA A 25 -8.72 6.23 8.96
CA ALA A 25 -8.40 4.81 9.06
C ALA A 25 -7.05 4.50 8.40
N ALA A 26 -6.77 5.06 7.22
CA ALA A 26 -5.48 4.90 6.55
C ALA A 26 -4.30 5.50 7.33
N SER A 27 -4.53 6.56 8.13
CA SER A 27 -3.52 7.11 9.04
C SER A 27 -3.40 6.36 10.37
N GLY A 28 -4.09 5.23 10.53
CA GLY A 28 -4.03 4.38 11.72
C GLY A 28 -5.07 4.70 12.80
N VAL A 29 -5.95 5.69 12.58
CA VAL A 29 -7.04 6.01 13.51
C VAL A 29 -8.26 5.19 13.15
N SER A 30 -8.58 4.18 13.97
CA SER A 30 -9.73 3.30 13.73
C SER A 30 -10.73 3.33 14.88
N SER A 31 -11.99 3.04 14.56
CA SER A 31 -13.02 2.82 15.57
C SER A 31 -12.75 1.54 16.35
N HIS A 32 -13.33 1.45 17.56
CA HIS A 32 -13.29 0.21 18.34
C HIS A 32 -13.85 -0.98 17.52
N PRO A 33 -13.22 -2.18 17.57
CA PRO A 33 -13.63 -3.32 16.74
C PRO A 33 -15.11 -3.70 16.82
N SER A 34 -15.77 -3.51 17.98
CA SER A 34 -17.21 -3.76 18.13
C SER A 34 -18.08 -2.90 17.20
N ARG A 35 -17.62 -1.71 16.83
CA ARG A 35 -18.30 -0.76 15.92
C ARG A 35 -17.98 -1.02 14.45
N LEU A 36 -17.02 -1.89 14.15
CA LEU A 36 -16.64 -2.24 12.79
C LEU A 36 -17.53 -3.39 12.26
N PRO A 37 -17.75 -3.44 10.93
CA PRO A 37 -18.28 -4.64 10.27
C PRO A 37 -17.45 -5.88 10.64
N LYS A 38 -18.09 -7.05 10.78
CA LYS A 38 -17.43 -8.30 11.21
C LYS A 38 -16.11 -8.59 10.48
N LEU A 39 -16.07 -8.35 9.16
CA LEU A 39 -14.91 -8.55 8.30
C LEU A 39 -13.70 -7.68 8.69
N LEU A 40 -13.93 -6.50 9.26
CA LEU A 40 -12.90 -5.53 9.64
C LEU A 40 -12.54 -5.60 11.13
N ARG A 41 -13.06 -6.58 11.88
CA ARG A 41 -12.74 -6.77 13.30
C ARG A 41 -11.43 -7.53 13.52
N SER A 42 -10.97 -8.23 12.51
CA SER A 42 -9.69 -8.94 12.49
C SER A 42 -8.73 -8.28 11.52
N THR A 43 -7.44 -8.54 11.69
CA THR A 43 -6.41 -8.11 10.74
C THR A 43 -6.73 -8.67 9.35
N LEU A 44 -6.76 -7.79 8.36
CA LEU A 44 -6.94 -8.19 6.97
C LEU A 44 -5.66 -8.86 6.44
N PRO A 45 -5.78 -9.85 5.54
CA PRO A 45 -4.63 -10.41 4.87
C PRO A 45 -3.92 -9.33 4.04
N ALA A 46 -2.62 -9.50 3.84
CA ALA A 46 -1.85 -8.64 2.96
C ALA A 46 -2.43 -8.69 1.54
N SER A 47 -2.55 -7.53 0.90
CA SER A 47 -2.98 -7.45 -0.49
C SER A 47 -1.92 -8.06 -1.42
N SER A 48 -2.36 -8.53 -2.59
CA SER A 48 -1.45 -9.05 -3.63
C SER A 48 -0.41 -8.00 -4.06
N SER A 49 -0.78 -6.72 -4.10
CA SER A 49 0.13 -5.62 -4.40
C SER A 49 1.18 -5.42 -3.32
N ALA A 50 0.80 -5.45 -2.04
CA ALA A 50 1.73 -5.33 -0.92
C ALA A 50 2.76 -6.47 -0.93
N LEU A 51 2.31 -7.71 -1.17
CA LEU A 51 3.21 -8.87 -1.29
C LEU A 51 4.18 -8.74 -2.46
N LYS A 52 3.71 -8.32 -3.63
CA LYS A 52 4.56 -8.06 -4.81
C LYS A 52 5.60 -6.97 -4.54
N GLN A 53 5.19 -5.87 -3.90
CA GLN A 53 6.11 -4.79 -3.54
C GLN A 53 7.19 -5.25 -2.57
N HIS A 54 6.82 -6.03 -1.55
CA HIS A 54 7.76 -6.62 -0.61
C HIS A 54 8.78 -7.51 -1.32
N PHE A 55 8.32 -8.45 -2.14
CA PHE A 55 9.19 -9.36 -2.88
C PHE A 55 10.12 -8.61 -3.85
N ASN A 56 9.60 -7.63 -4.60
CA ASN A 56 10.40 -6.79 -5.48
C ASN A 56 11.47 -5.99 -4.73
N LYS A 57 11.18 -5.54 -3.51
CA LYS A 57 12.18 -4.86 -2.66
C LYS A 57 13.31 -5.82 -2.28
N LEU A 58 12.99 -7.07 -1.92
CA LEU A 58 13.99 -8.09 -1.64
C LEU A 58 14.87 -8.37 -2.87
N LEU A 59 14.25 -8.57 -4.04
CA LEU A 59 14.99 -8.80 -5.28
C LEU A 59 15.91 -7.63 -5.65
N LYS A 60 15.46 -6.38 -5.49
CA LYS A 60 16.29 -5.21 -5.76
C LYS A 60 17.52 -5.15 -4.84
N ASN A 61 17.36 -5.53 -3.58
CA ASN A 61 18.48 -5.59 -2.64
C ASN A 61 19.47 -6.68 -3.03
N LEU A 62 18.99 -7.89 -3.30
CA LEU A 62 19.83 -9.01 -3.76
C LEU A 62 20.56 -8.67 -5.07
N ALA A 63 19.86 -8.03 -6.02
CA ALA A 63 20.46 -7.58 -7.27
C ALA A 63 21.57 -6.55 -7.03
N ARG A 64 21.36 -5.59 -6.10
CA ARG A 64 22.39 -4.62 -5.72
C ARG A 64 23.61 -5.30 -5.10
N ASP A 65 23.39 -6.24 -4.19
CA ASP A 65 24.47 -6.97 -3.50
C ASP A 65 25.25 -7.87 -4.46
N SER A 66 24.57 -8.48 -5.42
CA SER A 66 25.20 -9.27 -6.48
C SER A 66 26.00 -8.38 -7.43
N TRP A 67 25.41 -7.24 -7.82
CA TRP A 67 26.08 -6.26 -8.68
C TRP A 67 27.36 -5.72 -8.04
N SER A 68 27.31 -5.28 -6.78
CA SER A 68 28.46 -4.71 -6.06
C SER A 68 29.63 -5.68 -5.91
N LYS A 69 29.35 -6.99 -5.85
CA LYS A 69 30.36 -8.05 -5.79
C LYS A 69 30.95 -8.42 -7.14
N SER A 70 30.38 -7.94 -8.24
CA SER A 70 30.85 -8.31 -9.58
C SER A 70 32.10 -7.54 -9.99
N THR A 71 32.98 -8.17 -10.77
CA THR A 71 34.15 -7.51 -11.37
C THR A 71 33.73 -6.33 -12.26
N ARG A 72 32.54 -6.41 -12.87
CA ARG A 72 31.99 -5.33 -13.72
C ARG A 72 31.70 -4.08 -12.91
N TYR A 73 31.21 -4.21 -11.67
CA TYR A 73 31.00 -3.08 -10.79
C TYR A 73 32.32 -2.35 -10.49
N ALA A 74 33.39 -3.09 -10.17
CA ALA A 74 34.71 -2.48 -9.95
C ALA A 74 35.22 -1.73 -11.19
N ARG A 75 35.02 -2.29 -12.39
CA ARG A 75 35.37 -1.61 -13.65
C ARG A 75 34.52 -0.37 -13.91
N MET A 76 33.24 -0.43 -13.59
CA MET A 76 32.31 0.67 -13.82
C MET A 76 32.56 1.84 -12.87
N GLN A 77 33.00 1.58 -11.64
CA GLN A 77 33.41 2.63 -10.69
C GLN A 77 34.69 3.36 -11.09
N ALA A 78 35.48 2.81 -12.02
CA ALA A 78 36.69 3.44 -12.52
C ALA A 78 36.46 4.34 -13.75
N ILE A 79 35.20 4.48 -14.18
CA ILE A 79 34.79 5.35 -15.29
C ILE A 79 34.14 6.60 -14.68
N ASP A 80 34.72 7.76 -14.94
CA ASP A 80 34.23 9.10 -14.55
C ASP A 80 33.26 9.65 -15.62
#